data_AF-A0A6I3FP55-F1
#
_entry.id   AF-A0A6I3FP55-F1
#
_cell.length_a   1.000
_cell.length_b   1.000
_cell.length_c   1.000
_cell.angle_alpha   90.00
_cell.angle_beta   90.00
_cell.angle_gamma   90.00
#
_symmetry.space_group_name_H-M   'P 1'
#
loop_
_entity.id
_entity.type
_entity.pdbx_description
1 polymer ?
#
loop_
_entity_poly.entity_id
_entity_poly.type
_entity_poly.pdbx_seq_one_letter_code
_entity_poly.pdbx_strand_id
1 'polypeptide(L)'
;MVAAIAPLLIAALSLILRLFDIASIKTLIFDEVYYVDGARDLLAYGVEVDQANPEFIVHPPIGKWMIASGIKVFGDNPFGWRVATAVVGALMILLIALIAHKLFYSPLLTALASALMALDGMTLVHSRTAMLDNFLAFFILIATYFFISRLYMWSGLFLGLALATKWSASYFIALFGVIALYRVFSHYTGRDLIIPTLRRAIAFAVIPLSTYLISWWGWFASDRGWGRDHSKNPITSFVYYHNQILNFHTNLTDKHDYQANPWSWLILGRPTSFFYESPKNCGADSCSQEVLALGTPLLWWLATIALAIVIGFWIRSLVLRQRDPAASIIVVGMAAGYLPWFFMQHRTVFSFYSIVFEPFLILALVYCAKLFLQTQGKKGGRAYLYAQMTLGTVVILIAMNFIYFLPLYLGLSIPYSDWVAHMWFKSWI
;
A
#
# COMPACT_ATOMS: atom_id res chain seq x y z
N MET A 1 14.30 -13.25 -19.76
CA MET A 1 14.83 -11.91 -20.09
C MET A 1 13.76 -11.00 -20.69
N VAL A 2 13.07 -11.37 -21.78
CA VAL A 2 12.06 -10.50 -22.43
C VAL A 2 10.93 -10.03 -21.49
N ALA A 3 10.42 -10.91 -20.61
CA ALA A 3 9.35 -10.56 -19.67
C ALA A 3 9.71 -9.48 -18.64
N ALA A 4 11.01 -9.21 -18.42
CA ALA A 4 11.49 -8.21 -17.46
C ALA A 4 11.70 -6.83 -18.09
N ILE A 5 11.84 -6.73 -19.42
CA ILE A 5 12.18 -5.48 -20.10
C ILE A 5 11.09 -4.42 -19.87
N ALA A 6 9.82 -4.76 -20.14
CA ALA A 6 8.73 -3.81 -19.99
C ALA A 6 8.55 -3.34 -18.53
N PRO A 7 8.49 -4.21 -17.50
CA PRO A 7 8.43 -3.77 -16.11
C PRO A 7 9.59 -2.86 -15.69
N LEU A 8 10.82 -3.15 -16.14
CA LEU A 8 11.99 -2.32 -15.83
C LEU A 8 11.90 -0.92 -16.46
N LEU A 9 11.52 -0.84 -17.74
CA LEU A 9 11.33 0.44 -18.42
C LEU A 9 10.19 1.25 -17.79
N ILE A 10 9.06 0.59 -17.50
CA ILE A 10 7.91 1.23 -16.83
C ILE A 10 8.32 1.74 -15.46
N ALA A 11 8.97 0.94 -14.63
CA ALA A 11 9.43 1.36 -13.30
C ALA A 11 10.44 2.51 -13.36
N ALA A 12 11.35 2.51 -14.34
CA ALA A 12 12.32 3.59 -14.54
C ALA A 12 11.65 4.92 -14.93
N LEU A 13 10.75 4.90 -15.93
CA LEU A 13 9.97 6.09 -16.31
C LEU A 13 9.08 6.58 -15.16
N SER A 14 8.49 5.63 -14.42
CA SER A 14 7.64 5.90 -13.28
C SER A 14 8.42 6.48 -12.08
N LEU A 15 9.69 6.11 -11.90
CA LEU A 15 10.61 6.73 -10.95
C LEU A 15 10.96 8.17 -11.35
N ILE A 16 11.24 8.42 -12.64
CA ILE A 16 11.48 9.77 -13.15
C ILE A 16 10.28 10.67 -12.83
N LEU A 17 9.06 10.21 -13.10
CA LEU A 17 7.84 10.95 -12.77
C LEU A 17 7.68 11.20 -11.25
N ARG A 18 8.05 10.22 -10.41
CA ARG A 18 7.98 10.37 -8.94
C ARG A 18 8.99 11.38 -8.41
N LEU A 19 10.17 11.45 -9.01
CA LEU A 19 11.22 12.38 -8.61
C LEU A 19 11.06 13.76 -9.23
N PHE A 20 10.32 13.87 -10.34
CA PHE A 20 10.08 15.15 -11.03
C PHE A 20 9.45 16.16 -10.07
N ASP A 21 10.20 17.22 -9.75
CA ASP A 21 9.76 18.31 -8.88
C ASP A 21 9.17 17.86 -7.53
N ILE A 22 9.67 16.75 -6.97
CA ILE A 22 9.16 16.17 -5.70
C ILE A 22 9.32 17.12 -4.49
N ALA A 23 10.25 18.07 -4.60
CA ALA A 23 10.56 19.06 -3.58
C ALA A 23 9.92 20.43 -3.84
N SER A 24 8.91 20.51 -4.73
CA SER A 24 8.22 21.76 -5.07
C SER A 24 7.54 22.39 -3.85
N ILE A 25 6.74 21.60 -3.13
CA ILE A 25 6.09 21.99 -1.87
C ILE A 25 7.15 21.93 -0.76
N LYS A 26 7.48 23.10 -0.19
CA LYS A 26 8.57 23.27 0.78
C LYS A 26 8.19 22.93 2.22
N THR A 27 6.90 22.91 2.50
CA THR A 27 6.32 22.60 3.81
C THR A 27 6.04 21.12 3.95
N LEU A 28 5.89 20.67 5.20
CA LEU A 28 5.35 19.36 5.53
C LEU A 28 3.85 19.38 5.23
N ILE A 29 3.37 18.36 4.53
CA ILE A 29 1.96 18.24 4.15
C ILE A 29 1.32 17.04 4.87
N PHE A 30 0.04 17.15 5.22
CA PHE A 30 -0.70 16.07 5.87
C PHE A 30 0.06 15.44 7.05
N ASP A 31 0.11 14.11 7.14
CA ASP A 31 0.83 13.39 8.20
C ASP A 31 2.36 13.45 8.06
N GLU A 32 2.95 14.11 7.04
CA GLU A 32 4.41 14.35 7.03
C GLU A 32 4.84 15.11 8.28
N VAL A 33 3.95 15.94 8.84
CA VAL A 33 4.17 16.66 10.11
C VAL A 33 4.55 15.71 11.24
N TYR A 34 3.95 14.52 11.31
CA TYR A 34 4.25 13.52 12.34
C TYR A 34 5.41 12.59 11.94
N TYR A 35 5.43 12.14 10.68
CA TYR A 35 6.37 11.09 10.26
C TYR A 35 7.77 11.61 9.98
N VAL A 36 7.89 12.82 9.45
CA VAL A 36 9.21 13.45 9.25
C VAL A 36 9.80 13.87 10.59
N ASP A 37 8.96 14.36 11.51
CA ASP A 37 9.38 14.72 12.86
C ASP A 37 9.94 13.51 13.61
N GLY A 38 9.16 12.43 13.73
CA GLY A 38 9.67 11.20 14.33
C GLY A 38 10.87 10.59 13.59
N ALA A 39 11.02 10.81 12.28
CA ALA A 39 12.22 10.39 11.54
C ALA A 39 13.47 11.20 11.94
N ARG A 40 13.32 12.50 12.24
CA ARG A 40 14.42 13.35 12.78
C ARG A 40 14.84 12.86 14.16
N ASP A 41 13.88 12.55 15.02
CA ASP A 41 14.17 12.06 16.37
C ASP A 41 14.86 10.72 16.37
N LEU A 42 14.41 9.79 15.52
CA LEU A 42 15.07 8.51 15.35
C LEU A 42 16.54 8.69 14.92
N LEU A 43 16.85 9.64 14.02
CA LEU A 43 18.22 9.93 13.64
C LEU A 43 19.06 10.57 14.76
N ALA A 44 18.45 11.45 15.55
CA ALA A 44 19.14 12.20 16.60
C ALA A 44 19.34 11.38 17.88
N TYR A 45 18.34 10.59 18.26
CA TYR A 45 18.22 9.98 19.59
C TYR A 45 17.94 8.47 19.56
N GLY A 46 17.60 7.92 18.40
CA GLY A 46 17.21 6.51 18.26
C GLY A 46 15.82 6.19 18.81
N VAL A 47 15.09 7.17 19.34
CA VAL A 47 13.74 7.07 19.89
C VAL A 47 13.04 8.43 19.74
N GLU A 48 11.73 8.41 19.57
CA GLU A 48 10.88 9.58 19.35
C GLU A 48 10.73 10.45 20.61
N VAL A 49 10.93 11.77 20.47
CA VAL A 49 10.98 12.74 21.58
C VAL A 49 10.56 14.15 21.15
N ASP A 50 9.74 14.83 21.95
CA ASP A 50 9.40 16.25 21.74
C ASP A 50 10.31 17.14 22.58
N GLN A 51 11.22 17.86 21.93
CA GLN A 51 12.16 18.79 22.59
C GLN A 51 12.89 18.16 23.80
N ALA A 52 13.33 16.90 23.62
CA ALA A 52 13.99 16.04 24.61
C ALA A 52 13.09 15.36 25.66
N ASN A 53 11.78 15.63 25.67
CA ASN A 53 10.82 14.87 26.47
C ASN A 53 10.30 13.65 25.69
N PRO A 54 9.89 12.58 26.39
CA PRO A 54 9.28 11.44 25.72
C PRO A 54 8.06 11.84 24.87
N GLU A 55 7.98 11.39 23.62
CA GLU A 55 6.85 11.68 22.73
C GLU A 55 5.94 10.47 22.55
N PHE A 56 4.62 10.68 22.71
CA PHE A 56 3.64 9.63 22.42
C PHE A 56 3.40 9.49 20.92
N ILE A 57 3.99 8.44 20.33
CA ILE A 57 3.68 8.04 18.95
C ILE A 57 2.73 6.83 18.91
N VAL A 58 1.91 6.76 17.85
CA VAL A 58 0.87 5.71 17.67
C VAL A 58 1.27 4.65 16.65
N HIS A 59 2.33 4.91 15.87
CA HIS A 59 2.78 4.02 14.80
C HIS A 59 4.19 3.50 15.04
N PRO A 60 4.40 2.18 14.89
CA PRO A 60 5.72 1.56 15.03
C PRO A 60 6.81 2.17 14.13
N PRO A 61 8.10 1.98 14.46
CA PRO A 61 9.15 2.89 13.98
C PRO A 61 9.69 2.61 12.57
N ILE A 62 9.47 1.44 11.96
CA ILE A 62 10.18 1.06 10.71
C ILE A 62 9.88 2.02 9.56
N GLY A 63 8.62 2.45 9.38
CA GLY A 63 8.31 3.39 8.29
C GLY A 63 8.99 4.74 8.49
N LYS A 64 9.15 5.20 9.74
CA LYS A 64 9.88 6.43 10.07
C LYS A 64 11.39 6.25 9.86
N TRP A 65 11.95 5.08 10.17
CA TRP A 65 13.33 4.73 9.79
C TRP A 65 13.58 4.74 8.28
N MET A 66 12.57 4.36 7.47
CA MET A 66 12.67 4.46 6.02
C MET A 66 12.75 5.92 5.56
N ILE A 67 11.93 6.82 6.14
CA ILE A 67 11.98 8.26 5.87
C ILE A 67 13.33 8.84 6.34
N ALA A 68 13.77 8.47 7.54
CA ALA A 68 15.05 8.85 8.13
C ALA A 68 16.24 8.49 7.22
N SER A 69 16.18 7.37 6.50
CA SER A 69 17.23 7.00 5.54
C SER A 69 17.38 8.03 4.42
N GLY A 70 16.28 8.59 3.92
CA GLY A 70 16.29 9.67 2.93
C GLY A 70 16.88 10.95 3.50
N ILE A 71 16.45 11.35 4.70
CA ILE A 71 16.98 12.52 5.42
C ILE A 71 18.49 12.38 5.65
N LYS A 72 18.95 11.21 6.06
CA LYS A 72 20.36 10.96 6.38
C LYS A 72 21.26 11.10 5.15
N VAL A 73 20.79 10.65 3.98
CA VAL A 73 21.58 10.62 2.74
C VAL A 73 21.49 11.95 1.99
N PHE A 74 20.32 12.59 1.95
CA PHE A 74 20.05 13.75 1.09
C PHE A 74 19.78 15.05 1.86
N GLY A 75 19.83 15.01 3.19
CA GLY A 75 19.61 16.14 4.08
C GLY A 75 18.17 16.28 4.56
N ASP A 76 17.98 17.03 5.65
CA ASP A 76 16.66 17.36 6.21
C ASP A 76 16.01 18.49 5.42
N ASN A 77 15.42 18.12 4.28
CA ASN A 77 14.73 19.01 3.35
C ASN A 77 13.65 18.22 2.58
N PRO A 78 12.73 18.90 1.86
CA PRO A 78 11.61 18.24 1.17
C PRO A 78 12.00 17.09 0.25
N PHE A 79 13.18 17.16 -0.39
CA PHE A 79 13.67 16.04 -1.20
C PHE A 79 14.06 14.85 -0.32
N GLY A 80 14.84 15.08 0.74
CA GLY A 80 15.27 14.04 1.68
C GLY A 80 14.10 13.34 2.40
N TRP A 81 13.02 14.07 2.72
CA TRP A 81 11.81 13.50 3.32
C TRP A 81 11.11 12.50 2.39
N ARG A 82 11.05 12.81 1.09
CA ARG A 82 10.18 12.12 0.13
C ARG A 82 10.90 11.13 -0.77
N VAL A 83 12.23 11.22 -0.94
CA VAL A 83 12.98 10.36 -1.87
C VAL A 83 12.86 8.87 -1.56
N ALA A 84 12.84 8.48 -0.27
CA ALA A 84 12.71 7.09 0.12
C ALA A 84 11.35 6.49 -0.31
N THR A 85 10.26 7.24 -0.15
CA THR A 85 8.93 6.80 -0.59
C THR A 85 8.83 6.72 -2.13
N ALA A 86 9.52 7.61 -2.85
CA ALA A 86 9.56 7.62 -4.31
C ALA A 86 10.24 6.38 -4.88
N VAL A 87 11.39 6.01 -4.31
CA VAL A 87 12.10 4.79 -4.70
C VAL A 87 11.24 3.56 -4.38
N VAL A 88 10.65 3.50 -3.19
CA VAL A 88 9.79 2.38 -2.79
C VAL A 88 8.58 2.23 -3.71
N GLY A 89 7.90 3.33 -4.06
CA GLY A 89 6.79 3.31 -5.00
C GLY A 89 7.18 2.77 -6.38
N ALA A 90 8.38 3.09 -6.87
CA ALA A 90 8.89 2.53 -8.13
C ALA A 90 9.22 1.04 -8.00
N LEU A 91 9.77 0.60 -6.87
CA LEU A 91 10.04 -0.82 -6.61
C LEU A 91 8.75 -1.64 -6.50
N MET A 92 7.66 -1.07 -5.98
CA MET A 92 6.37 -1.76 -5.92
C MET A 92 5.84 -2.15 -7.31
N ILE A 93 6.11 -1.35 -8.35
CA ILE A 93 5.78 -1.66 -9.75
C ILE A 93 6.51 -2.92 -10.23
N LEU A 94 7.76 -3.11 -9.81
CA LEU A 94 8.51 -4.33 -10.10
C LEU A 94 7.96 -5.51 -9.30
N LEU A 95 7.58 -5.31 -8.04
CA LEU A 95 7.02 -6.36 -7.20
C LEU A 95 5.67 -6.87 -7.72
N ILE A 96 4.75 -5.98 -8.13
CA ILE A 96 3.49 -6.42 -8.72
C ILE A 96 3.71 -7.16 -10.03
N ALA A 97 4.69 -6.75 -10.85
CA ALA A 97 5.08 -7.48 -12.04
C ALA A 97 5.60 -8.88 -11.71
N LEU A 98 6.47 -9.02 -10.70
CA LEU A 98 6.97 -10.32 -10.25
C LEU A 98 5.84 -11.22 -9.74
N ILE A 99 4.88 -10.66 -8.99
CA ILE A 99 3.70 -11.39 -8.51
C ILE A 99 2.83 -11.83 -9.68
N ALA A 100 2.48 -10.92 -10.59
CA ALA A 100 1.68 -11.22 -11.77
C ALA A 100 2.35 -12.28 -12.66
N HIS A 101 3.66 -12.18 -12.88
CA HIS A 101 4.41 -13.18 -13.63
C HIS A 101 4.37 -14.55 -12.95
N LYS A 102 4.49 -14.59 -11.63
CA LYS A 102 4.43 -15.83 -10.87
C LYS A 102 3.05 -16.48 -10.86
N LEU A 103 1.98 -15.68 -10.90
CA LEU A 103 0.60 -16.15 -10.94
C LEU A 103 0.15 -16.58 -12.34
N PHE A 104 0.59 -15.88 -13.38
CA PHE A 104 0.03 -16.01 -14.73
C PHE A 104 1.01 -16.50 -15.79
N TYR A 105 2.32 -16.46 -15.52
CA TYR A 105 3.40 -16.89 -16.43
C TYR A 105 3.29 -16.31 -17.85
N SER A 106 2.94 -15.02 -17.95
CA SER A 106 2.72 -14.33 -19.22
C SER A 106 3.43 -12.97 -19.24
N PRO A 107 4.37 -12.73 -20.20
CA PRO A 107 5.03 -11.44 -20.34
C PRO A 107 4.06 -10.27 -20.54
N LEU A 108 2.99 -10.49 -21.31
CA LEU A 108 1.97 -9.47 -21.56
C LEU A 108 1.23 -9.08 -20.27
N LEU A 109 0.79 -10.08 -19.49
CA LEU A 109 0.10 -9.82 -18.21
C LEU A 109 1.03 -9.22 -17.16
N THR A 110 2.31 -9.56 -17.24
CA THR A 110 3.37 -8.98 -16.40
C THR A 110 3.53 -7.48 -16.71
N ALA A 111 3.63 -7.13 -17.99
CA ALA A 111 3.70 -5.74 -18.45
C ALA A 111 2.42 -4.96 -18.11
N LEU A 112 1.25 -5.59 -18.27
CA LEU A 112 -0.04 -5.00 -17.91
C LEU A 112 -0.10 -4.66 -16.42
N ALA A 113 0.29 -5.58 -15.54
CA ALA A 113 0.30 -5.33 -14.10
C ALA A 113 1.20 -4.14 -13.71
N SER A 114 2.42 -4.07 -14.28
CA SER A 114 3.31 -2.92 -14.06
C SER A 114 2.75 -1.61 -14.62
N ALA A 115 2.12 -1.65 -15.81
CA ALA A 115 1.56 -0.45 -16.42
C ALA A 115 0.39 0.10 -15.60
N LEU A 116 -0.54 -0.76 -15.16
CA LEU A 116 -1.69 -0.35 -14.35
C LEU A 116 -1.24 0.27 -13.03
N MET A 117 -0.24 -0.30 -12.35
CA MET A 117 0.28 0.28 -11.10
C MET A 117 1.05 1.59 -11.32
N ALA A 118 1.74 1.73 -12.46
CA ALA A 118 2.41 2.99 -12.81
C ALA A 118 1.42 4.11 -13.16
N LEU A 119 0.23 3.75 -13.65
CA LEU A 119 -0.84 4.63 -14.07
C LEU A 119 -1.94 4.80 -13.00
N ASP A 120 -1.61 4.56 -11.72
CA ASP A 120 -2.53 4.84 -10.63
C ASP A 120 -2.11 6.07 -9.82
N GLY A 121 -3.06 6.99 -9.66
CA GLY A 121 -2.88 8.24 -8.91
C GLY A 121 -2.63 8.04 -7.42
N MET A 122 -3.26 7.04 -6.79
CA MET A 122 -3.08 6.78 -5.36
C MET A 122 -1.66 6.29 -5.09
N THR A 123 -1.15 5.37 -5.90
CA THR A 123 0.26 4.95 -5.83
C THR A 123 1.20 6.14 -6.08
N LEU A 124 0.92 6.99 -7.09
CA LEU A 124 1.78 8.15 -7.38
C LEU A 124 1.86 9.12 -6.18
N VAL A 125 0.71 9.52 -5.62
CA VAL A 125 0.64 10.48 -4.50
C VAL A 125 1.35 9.95 -3.25
N HIS A 126 1.10 8.70 -2.87
CA HIS A 126 1.78 8.08 -1.71
C HIS A 126 3.28 7.91 -1.92
N SER A 127 3.72 7.70 -3.16
CA SER A 127 5.14 7.64 -3.49
C SER A 127 5.81 9.01 -3.59
N ARG A 128 5.06 10.11 -3.48
CA ARG A 128 5.59 11.49 -3.47
C ARG A 128 5.43 12.18 -2.12
N THR A 129 4.79 11.54 -1.16
CA THR A 129 4.53 12.09 0.18
C THR A 129 5.16 11.16 1.22
N ALA A 130 5.83 11.71 2.24
CA ALA A 130 6.53 10.93 3.27
C ALA A 130 5.57 10.22 4.26
N MET A 131 4.78 9.29 3.74
CA MET A 131 3.72 8.54 4.44
C MET A 131 4.17 7.11 4.76
N LEU A 132 3.72 6.57 5.89
CA LEU A 132 4.03 5.18 6.30
C LEU A 132 3.32 4.14 5.41
N ASP A 133 2.15 4.48 4.87
CA ASP A 133 1.27 3.55 4.15
C ASP A 133 1.93 2.98 2.87
N ASN A 134 2.79 3.75 2.21
CA ASN A 134 3.52 3.28 1.04
C ASN A 134 4.54 2.17 1.41
N PHE A 135 5.25 2.32 2.53
CA PHE A 135 6.19 1.31 3.03
C PHE A 135 5.45 0.06 3.52
N LEU A 136 4.30 0.22 4.17
CA LEU A 136 3.43 -0.87 4.55
C LEU A 136 3.00 -1.70 3.32
N ALA A 137 2.49 -1.04 2.28
CA ALA A 137 2.08 -1.71 1.04
C ALA A 137 3.25 -2.42 0.35
N PHE A 138 4.43 -1.80 0.33
CA PHE A 138 5.66 -2.40 -0.19
C PHE A 138 6.05 -3.69 0.53
N PHE A 139 6.08 -3.69 1.86
CA PHE A 139 6.40 -4.89 2.63
C PHE A 139 5.34 -5.98 2.47
N ILE A 140 4.06 -5.62 2.35
CA ILE A 140 2.98 -6.57 2.05
C ILE A 140 3.16 -7.21 0.66
N LEU A 141 3.58 -6.45 -0.35
CA LEU A 141 3.88 -7.00 -1.67
C LEU A 141 5.07 -7.97 -1.65
N ILE A 142 6.15 -7.62 -0.95
CA ILE A 142 7.29 -8.54 -0.79
C ILE A 142 6.84 -9.81 -0.06
N ALA A 143 6.11 -9.66 1.04
CA ALA A 143 5.56 -10.79 1.78
C ALA A 143 4.66 -11.68 0.92
N THR A 144 3.83 -11.07 0.06
CA THR A 144 2.95 -11.76 -0.89
C THR A 144 3.76 -12.53 -1.92
N TYR A 145 4.79 -11.91 -2.51
CA TYR A 145 5.69 -12.57 -3.45
C TYR A 145 6.36 -13.80 -2.81
N PHE A 146 6.88 -13.68 -1.59
CA PHE A 146 7.48 -14.82 -0.89
C PHE A 146 6.44 -15.88 -0.50
N PHE A 147 5.23 -15.48 -0.13
CA PHE A 147 4.13 -16.39 0.20
C PHE A 147 3.77 -17.29 -0.99
N ILE A 148 3.54 -16.70 -2.17
CA ILE A 148 3.25 -17.46 -3.40
C ILE A 148 4.48 -18.24 -3.89
N SER A 149 5.69 -17.80 -3.49
CA SER A 149 6.95 -18.53 -3.70
C SER A 149 7.17 -19.68 -2.73
N ARG A 150 6.28 -19.89 -1.76
CA ARG A 150 6.43 -20.90 -0.69
C ARG A 150 7.66 -20.67 0.19
N LEU A 151 8.19 -19.44 0.22
CA LEU A 151 9.31 -19.00 1.05
C LEU A 151 8.76 -18.34 2.31
N TYR A 152 8.09 -19.14 3.14
CA TYR A 152 7.25 -18.65 4.22
C TYR A 152 8.00 -17.90 5.33
N MET A 153 9.26 -18.26 5.61
CA MET A 153 10.08 -17.54 6.60
C MET A 153 10.34 -16.10 6.18
N TRP A 154 10.65 -15.89 4.89
CA TRP A 154 10.80 -14.57 4.30
C TRP A 154 9.48 -13.81 4.27
N SER A 155 8.38 -14.49 3.93
CA SER A 155 7.04 -13.90 4.02
C SER A 155 6.74 -13.38 5.44
N GLY A 156 7.06 -14.18 6.45
CA GLY A 156 6.97 -13.81 7.87
C GLY A 156 7.82 -12.58 8.24
N LEU A 157 9.07 -12.54 7.80
CA LEU A 157 9.98 -11.41 8.06
C LEU A 157 9.39 -10.10 7.54
N PHE A 158 8.96 -10.08 6.28
CA PHE A 158 8.41 -8.88 5.66
C PHE A 158 7.03 -8.50 6.21
N LEU A 159 6.21 -9.47 6.62
CA LEU A 159 4.99 -9.18 7.39
C LEU A 159 5.33 -8.59 8.77
N GLY A 160 6.42 -9.01 9.39
CA GLY A 160 6.95 -8.40 10.62
C GLY A 160 7.38 -6.95 10.41
N LEU A 161 8.06 -6.64 9.31
CA LEU A 161 8.44 -5.26 8.94
C LEU A 161 7.20 -4.40 8.64
N ALA A 162 6.20 -4.98 7.96
CA ALA A 162 4.90 -4.35 7.76
C ALA A 162 4.19 -4.05 9.09
N LEU A 163 4.16 -5.00 10.03
CA LEU A 163 3.59 -4.82 11.37
C LEU A 163 4.35 -3.75 12.18
N ALA A 164 5.67 -3.74 12.04
CA ALA A 164 6.58 -2.75 12.60
C ALA A 164 6.54 -1.40 11.87
N THR A 165 5.65 -1.23 10.89
CA THR A 165 5.32 0.03 10.23
C THR A 165 3.91 0.49 10.62
N LYS A 166 2.92 -0.42 10.57
CA LYS A 166 1.53 -0.13 10.94
C LYS A 166 0.80 -1.42 11.36
N TRP A 167 -0.05 -1.33 12.37
CA TRP A 167 -0.74 -2.51 12.94
C TRP A 167 -1.76 -3.17 12.00
N SER A 168 -2.19 -2.49 10.93
CA SER A 168 -3.05 -3.07 9.90
C SER A 168 -2.42 -4.26 9.18
N ALA A 169 -1.10 -4.44 9.24
CA ALA A 169 -0.44 -5.65 8.74
C ALA A 169 -0.82 -6.93 9.52
N SER A 170 -1.34 -6.82 10.75
CA SER A 170 -1.79 -7.97 11.55
C SER A 170 -2.87 -8.80 10.85
N TYR A 171 -3.74 -8.15 10.07
CA TYR A 171 -4.77 -8.83 9.27
C TYR A 171 -4.16 -9.71 8.17
N PHE A 172 -3.07 -9.23 7.53
CA PHE A 172 -2.32 -10.01 6.55
C PHE A 172 -1.59 -11.18 7.19
N ILE A 173 -0.97 -10.97 8.36
CA ILE A 173 -0.33 -12.04 9.15
C ILE A 173 -1.34 -13.14 9.47
N ALA A 174 -2.51 -12.76 10.00
CA ALA A 174 -3.55 -13.70 10.39
C ALA A 174 -4.04 -14.51 9.17
N LEU A 175 -4.46 -13.86 8.09
CA LEU A 175 -5.00 -14.57 6.93
C LEU A 175 -3.95 -15.42 6.20
N PHE A 176 -2.73 -14.93 6.02
CA PHE A 176 -1.66 -15.73 5.40
C PHE A 176 -1.27 -16.92 6.29
N GLY A 177 -1.20 -16.70 7.60
CA GLY A 177 -0.93 -17.75 8.59
C GLY A 177 -2.00 -18.84 8.57
N VAL A 178 -3.28 -18.48 8.60
CA VAL A 178 -4.40 -19.43 8.52
C VAL A 178 -4.35 -20.24 7.23
N ILE A 179 -4.12 -19.60 6.07
CA ILE A 179 -4.01 -20.31 4.79
C ILE A 179 -2.80 -21.24 4.77
N ALA A 180 -1.67 -20.80 5.32
CA ALA A 180 -0.46 -21.60 5.37
C ALA A 180 -0.62 -22.84 6.27
N LEU A 181 -1.32 -22.70 7.40
CA LEU A 181 -1.68 -23.79 8.30
C LEU A 181 -2.70 -24.73 7.65
N TYR A 182 -3.76 -24.20 7.04
CA TYR A 182 -4.73 -25.00 6.29
C TYR A 182 -4.07 -25.84 5.20
N ARG A 183 -3.08 -25.28 4.48
CA ARG A 183 -2.28 -26.03 3.50
C ARG A 183 -1.47 -27.16 4.14
N VAL A 184 -1.01 -27.02 5.38
CA VAL A 184 -0.33 -28.11 6.11
C VAL A 184 -1.32 -29.22 6.45
N PHE A 185 -2.45 -28.88 7.08
CA PHE A 185 -3.46 -29.87 7.48
C PHE A 185 -4.12 -30.59 6.32
N SER A 186 -4.10 -30.02 5.11
CA SER A 186 -4.62 -30.66 3.90
C SER A 186 -3.63 -31.54 3.15
N HIS A 187 -2.32 -31.51 3.49
CA HIS A 187 -1.29 -32.32 2.81
C HIS A 187 -0.57 -33.32 3.73
N TYR A 188 -0.56 -33.08 5.03
CA TYR A 188 0.12 -33.93 6.01
C TYR A 188 -0.89 -34.53 6.99
N THR A 189 -0.61 -35.72 7.52
CA THR A 189 -1.44 -36.38 8.54
C THR A 189 -0.56 -37.02 9.62
N GLY A 190 -1.11 -37.28 10.81
CA GLY A 190 -0.38 -37.94 11.89
C GLY A 190 0.87 -37.18 12.36
N ARG A 191 1.98 -37.91 12.58
CA ARG A 191 3.24 -37.34 13.09
C ARG A 191 3.94 -36.41 12.08
N ASP A 192 3.66 -36.57 10.79
CA ASP A 192 4.25 -35.75 9.73
C ASP A 192 3.72 -34.30 9.72
N LEU A 193 2.67 -34.02 10.52
CA LEU A 193 2.15 -32.66 10.73
C LEU A 193 3.05 -31.79 11.61
N ILE A 194 3.82 -32.39 12.53
CA ILE A 194 4.48 -31.65 13.62
C ILE A 194 5.48 -30.62 13.06
N ILE A 195 6.43 -31.07 12.24
CA ILE A 195 7.50 -30.20 11.71
C ILE A 195 6.94 -29.11 10.79
N PRO A 196 6.08 -29.41 9.79
CA PRO A 196 5.48 -28.38 8.95
C PRO A 196 4.65 -27.37 9.74
N THR A 197 3.88 -27.81 10.73
CA THR A 197 3.06 -26.92 11.58
C THR A 197 3.95 -25.98 12.38
N LEU A 198 4.99 -26.50 13.04
CA LEU A 198 5.98 -25.69 13.76
C LEU A 198 6.65 -24.67 12.83
N ARG A 199 7.05 -25.07 11.62
CA ARG A 199 7.63 -24.14 10.63
C ARG A 199 6.64 -23.03 10.22
N ARG A 200 5.34 -23.31 10.13
CA ARG A 200 4.31 -22.28 9.86
C ARG A 200 4.09 -21.36 11.06
N ALA A 201 4.03 -21.92 12.26
CA ALA A 201 3.93 -21.14 13.49
C ALA A 201 5.14 -20.20 13.64
N ILE A 202 6.35 -20.69 13.40
CA ILE A 202 7.55 -19.85 13.42
C ILE A 202 7.45 -18.74 12.36
N ALA A 203 7.08 -19.09 11.12
CA ALA A 203 6.99 -18.14 10.03
C ALA A 203 5.94 -17.03 10.25
N PHE A 204 4.77 -17.35 10.81
CA PHE A 204 3.65 -16.40 10.89
C PHE A 204 3.32 -15.91 12.30
N ALA A 205 4.01 -16.39 13.34
CA ALA A 205 3.87 -15.88 14.70
C ALA A 205 5.22 -15.41 15.26
N VAL A 206 6.21 -16.30 15.34
CA VAL A 206 7.49 -15.99 16.00
C VAL A 206 8.28 -14.94 15.22
N ILE A 207 8.49 -15.12 13.91
CA ILE A 207 9.28 -14.17 13.11
C ILE A 207 8.64 -12.78 13.09
N PRO A 208 7.34 -12.60 12.76
CA PRO A 208 6.73 -11.27 12.76
C PRO A 208 6.81 -10.59 14.12
N LEU A 209 6.57 -11.32 15.21
CA LEU A 209 6.65 -10.80 16.58
C LEU A 209 8.08 -10.39 16.93
N SER A 210 9.09 -11.23 16.63
CA SER A 210 10.49 -10.89 16.87
C SER A 210 10.93 -9.67 16.07
N THR A 211 10.57 -9.60 14.78
CA THR A 211 10.86 -8.43 13.94
C THR A 211 10.23 -7.16 14.51
N TYR A 212 8.98 -7.25 14.98
CA TYR A 212 8.29 -6.16 15.64
C TYR A 212 9.06 -5.71 16.89
N LEU A 213 9.34 -6.61 17.83
CA LEU A 213 10.05 -6.29 19.07
C LEU A 213 11.46 -5.69 18.81
N ILE A 214 12.20 -6.24 17.84
CA ILE A 214 13.51 -5.73 17.44
C ILE A 214 13.41 -4.30 16.87
N SER A 215 12.33 -3.97 16.17
CA SER A 215 12.16 -2.60 15.64
C SER A 215 12.06 -1.54 16.75
N TRP A 216 11.59 -1.91 17.94
CA TRP A 216 11.52 -1.05 19.13
C TRP A 216 12.83 -1.01 19.92
N TRP A 217 13.94 -1.51 19.36
CA TRP A 217 15.24 -1.55 20.04
C TRP A 217 15.64 -0.19 20.63
N GLY A 218 15.42 0.90 19.89
CA GLY A 218 15.71 2.26 20.36
C GLY A 218 14.97 2.64 21.65
N TRP A 219 13.69 2.26 21.76
CA TRP A 219 12.90 2.47 22.98
C TRP A 219 13.41 1.61 24.16
N PHE A 220 13.82 0.36 23.90
CA PHE A 220 14.39 -0.50 24.95
C PHE A 220 15.78 -0.06 25.41
N ALA A 221 16.60 0.44 24.48
CA ALA A 221 17.97 0.87 24.72
C ALA A 221 18.06 2.27 25.34
N SER A 222 16.96 3.02 25.37
CA SER A 222 16.87 4.38 25.89
C SER A 222 16.01 4.46 27.15
N ASP A 223 16.23 5.50 27.95
CA ASP A 223 15.37 5.94 29.06
C ASP A 223 14.38 7.04 28.64
N ARG A 224 14.50 7.56 27.41
CA ARG A 224 13.72 8.71 26.90
C ARG A 224 12.40 8.36 26.24
N GLY A 225 12.13 7.07 26.02
CA GLY A 225 10.92 6.64 25.31
C GLY A 225 9.65 6.90 26.11
N TRP A 226 8.52 7.13 25.42
CA TRP A 226 7.24 7.34 26.09
C TRP A 226 6.86 6.19 27.02
N GLY A 227 6.40 6.53 28.23
CA GLY A 227 6.00 5.59 29.26
C GLY A 227 7.11 4.68 29.78
N ARG A 228 8.38 4.97 29.46
CA ARG A 228 9.53 4.13 29.84
C ARG A 228 9.74 4.05 31.35
N ASP A 229 9.33 5.07 32.08
CA ASP A 229 9.40 5.27 33.51
C ASP A 229 8.19 4.71 34.30
N HIS A 230 7.15 4.21 33.60
CA HIS A 230 5.94 3.66 34.23
C HIS A 230 6.22 2.52 35.22
N SER A 231 7.21 1.67 34.94
CA SER A 231 7.65 0.57 35.80
C SER A 231 9.15 0.35 35.70
N LYS A 232 9.76 -0.19 36.77
CA LYS A 232 11.15 -0.66 36.76
C LYS A 232 11.38 -1.79 35.74
N ASN A 233 10.36 -2.58 35.44
CA ASN A 233 10.43 -3.62 34.42
C ASN A 233 10.11 -3.00 33.04
N PRO A 234 11.08 -2.93 32.11
CA PRO A 234 10.86 -2.35 30.78
C PRO A 234 9.78 -3.07 29.98
N ILE A 235 9.55 -4.37 30.21
CA ILE A 235 8.48 -5.13 29.54
C ILE A 235 7.11 -4.62 30.00
N THR A 236 6.93 -4.35 31.29
CA THR A 236 5.68 -3.79 31.83
C THR A 236 5.42 -2.40 31.28
N SER A 237 6.45 -1.54 31.22
CA SER A 237 6.36 -0.21 30.60
C SER A 237 6.01 -0.31 29.11
N PHE A 238 6.57 -1.29 28.39
CA PHE A 238 6.29 -1.50 26.97
C PHE A 238 4.84 -1.92 26.72
N VAL A 239 4.33 -2.85 27.54
CA VAL A 239 2.92 -3.27 27.50
C VAL A 239 1.99 -2.10 27.85
N TYR A 240 2.35 -1.29 28.83
CA TYR A 240 1.61 -0.07 29.18
C TYR A 240 1.54 0.90 28.00
N TYR A 241 2.67 1.14 27.32
CA TYR A 241 2.69 1.98 26.13
C TYR A 241 1.81 1.39 25.01
N HIS A 242 1.90 0.08 24.74
CA HIS A 242 1.06 -0.57 23.73
C HIS A 242 -0.44 -0.52 24.06
N ASN A 243 -0.79 -0.56 25.35
CA ASN A 243 -2.17 -0.36 25.78
C ASN A 243 -2.64 1.07 25.46
N GLN A 244 -1.82 2.09 25.70
CA GLN A 244 -2.14 3.47 25.31
C GLN A 244 -2.31 3.63 23.78
N ILE A 245 -1.45 3.00 22.99
CA ILE A 245 -1.58 3.00 21.51
C ILE A 245 -2.90 2.34 21.09
N LEU A 246 -3.24 1.20 21.69
CA LEU A 246 -4.51 0.52 21.42
C LEU A 246 -5.69 1.41 21.81
N ASN A 247 -5.66 2.03 22.98
CA ASN A 247 -6.69 2.93 23.48
C ASN A 247 -6.90 4.13 22.55
N PHE A 248 -5.81 4.75 22.09
CA PHE A 248 -5.86 5.81 21.08
C PHE A 248 -6.56 5.33 19.81
N HIS A 249 -6.15 4.18 19.27
CA HIS A 249 -6.76 3.64 18.07
C HIS A 249 -8.21 3.21 18.27
N THR A 250 -8.63 2.71 19.43
CA THR A 250 -10.04 2.36 19.67
C THR A 250 -10.95 3.57 19.79
N ASN A 251 -10.43 4.69 20.31
CA ASN A 251 -11.23 5.87 20.65
C ASN A 251 -10.99 7.08 19.73
N LEU A 252 -10.27 6.91 18.62
CA LEU A 252 -10.11 7.96 17.60
C LEU A 252 -11.42 8.13 16.80
N THR A 253 -12.31 8.96 17.33
CA THR A 253 -13.63 9.29 16.77
C THR A 253 -13.78 10.77 16.43
N ASP A 254 -12.69 11.54 16.49
CA ASP A 254 -12.70 12.96 16.18
C ASP A 254 -13.07 13.20 14.73
N LYS A 255 -14.07 14.05 14.51
CA LYS A 255 -14.60 14.31 13.17
C LYS A 255 -13.56 15.02 12.31
N HIS A 256 -13.39 14.55 11.08
CA HIS A 256 -12.49 15.16 10.10
C HIS A 256 -13.20 15.36 8.74
N ASP A 257 -12.98 16.50 8.08
CA ASP A 257 -13.72 16.86 6.85
C ASP A 257 -13.43 15.92 5.67
N TYR A 258 -12.23 15.34 5.62
CA TYR A 258 -11.84 14.33 4.63
C TYR A 258 -12.07 12.87 5.06
N GLN A 259 -12.75 12.63 6.19
CA GLN A 259 -13.08 11.24 6.57
C GLN A 259 -13.99 10.59 5.51
N ALA A 260 -13.75 9.31 5.22
CA ALA A 260 -14.42 8.59 4.14
C ALA A 260 -14.92 7.24 4.61
N ASN A 261 -16.19 6.92 4.35
CA ASN A 261 -16.74 5.63 4.70
C ASN A 261 -16.15 4.49 3.82
N PRO A 262 -15.73 3.35 4.38
CA PRO A 262 -15.21 2.21 3.63
C PRO A 262 -16.05 1.79 2.42
N TRP A 263 -17.39 1.87 2.48
CA TRP A 263 -18.30 1.55 1.37
C TRP A 263 -18.03 2.38 0.10
N SER A 264 -17.46 3.58 0.23
CA SER A 264 -17.20 4.47 -0.90
C SER A 264 -15.80 4.34 -1.51
N TRP A 265 -14.89 3.60 -0.87
CA TRP A 265 -13.47 3.60 -1.26
C TRP A 265 -13.24 3.03 -2.66
N LEU A 266 -13.89 1.92 -3.01
CA LEU A 266 -13.73 1.27 -4.32
C LEU A 266 -14.23 2.13 -5.49
N ILE A 267 -15.22 2.99 -5.24
CA ILE A 267 -15.78 3.91 -6.24
C ILE A 267 -15.17 5.32 -6.14
N LEU A 268 -14.19 5.50 -5.26
CA LEU A 268 -13.52 6.77 -4.98
C LEU A 268 -14.49 7.87 -4.52
N GLY A 269 -15.48 7.56 -3.67
CA GLY A 269 -16.55 8.51 -3.35
C GLY A 269 -16.12 9.74 -2.56
N ARG A 270 -15.09 9.63 -1.70
CA ARG A 270 -14.51 10.74 -0.93
C ARG A 270 -12.99 10.55 -0.85
N PRO A 271 -12.20 11.17 -1.75
CA PRO A 271 -10.75 11.16 -1.67
C PRO A 271 -10.27 12.04 -0.50
N THR A 272 -9.02 11.86 -0.10
CA THR A 272 -8.40 12.64 0.97
C THR A 272 -7.44 13.66 0.39
N SER A 273 -7.62 14.93 0.74
CA SER A 273 -6.66 15.98 0.39
C SER A 273 -5.47 15.93 1.34
N PHE A 274 -4.27 15.85 0.79
CA PHE A 274 -3.02 15.90 1.55
C PHE A 274 -2.48 17.32 1.66
N PHE A 275 -2.84 18.18 0.71
CA PHE A 275 -2.39 19.57 0.66
C PHE A 275 -3.36 20.37 -0.18
N TYR A 276 -3.71 21.58 0.26
CA TYR A 276 -4.44 22.54 -0.55
C TYR A 276 -3.97 23.96 -0.22
N GLU A 277 -3.62 24.72 -1.26
CA GLU A 277 -3.37 26.15 -1.17
C GLU A 277 -3.98 26.89 -2.37
N SER A 278 -4.18 28.20 -2.23
CA SER A 278 -4.65 29.09 -3.29
C SER A 278 -3.55 30.09 -3.67
N PRO A 279 -2.51 29.65 -4.40
CA PRO A 279 -1.40 30.54 -4.77
C PRO A 279 -1.83 31.57 -5.82
N LYS A 280 -0.93 32.49 -6.18
CA LYS A 280 -1.18 33.52 -7.21
C LYS A 280 -0.45 33.28 -8.53
N ASN A 281 0.25 32.15 -8.67
CA ASN A 281 1.27 31.94 -9.69
C ASN A 281 0.88 30.98 -10.84
N CYS A 282 -0.41 30.78 -11.11
CA CYS A 282 -0.89 29.90 -12.19
C CYS A 282 -1.26 30.64 -13.50
N GLY A 283 -1.09 31.97 -13.56
CA GLY A 283 -1.44 32.77 -14.74
C GLY A 283 -2.94 33.09 -14.89
N ALA A 284 -3.74 32.91 -13.84
CA ALA A 284 -5.15 33.27 -13.77
C ALA A 284 -5.48 34.02 -12.47
N ASP A 285 -6.67 34.64 -12.40
CA ASP A 285 -7.10 35.45 -11.25
C ASP A 285 -7.28 34.63 -9.96
N SER A 286 -7.62 33.36 -10.09
CA SER A 286 -7.80 32.42 -8.98
C SER A 286 -7.12 31.10 -9.31
N CYS A 287 -6.19 30.67 -8.44
CA CYS A 287 -5.46 29.42 -8.58
C CYS A 287 -5.75 28.47 -7.43
N SER A 288 -5.58 27.19 -7.71
CA SER A 288 -5.61 26.10 -6.73
C SER A 288 -4.39 25.22 -6.92
N GLN A 289 -3.79 24.81 -5.82
CA GLN A 289 -2.74 23.82 -5.78
C GLN A 289 -3.15 22.76 -4.78
N GLU A 290 -3.44 21.55 -5.27
CA GLU A 290 -3.88 20.45 -4.41
C GLU A 290 -3.03 19.20 -4.65
N VAL A 291 -2.67 18.51 -3.56
CA VAL A 291 -2.20 17.11 -3.63
C VAL A 291 -3.34 16.23 -3.15
N LEU A 292 -4.04 15.58 -4.07
CA LEU A 292 -5.23 14.78 -3.77
C LEU A 292 -4.93 13.28 -3.86
N ALA A 293 -5.07 12.56 -2.75
CA ALA A 293 -4.93 11.10 -2.70
C ALA A 293 -6.15 10.40 -3.33
N LEU A 294 -6.19 10.44 -4.66
CA LEU A 294 -7.25 9.90 -5.51
C LEU A 294 -6.66 8.83 -6.45
N GLY A 295 -7.24 7.64 -6.43
CA GLY A 295 -6.94 6.60 -7.41
C GLY A 295 -7.36 7.02 -8.82
N THR A 296 -6.80 6.42 -9.87
CA THR A 296 -7.22 6.78 -11.24
C THR A 296 -8.63 6.26 -11.52
N PRO A 297 -9.66 7.13 -11.69
CA PRO A 297 -11.05 6.70 -11.60
C PRO A 297 -11.44 5.56 -12.54
N LEU A 298 -11.02 5.62 -13.80
CA LEU A 298 -11.33 4.57 -14.76
C LEU A 298 -10.68 3.23 -14.38
N LEU A 299 -9.46 3.25 -13.85
CA LEU A 299 -8.77 2.05 -13.35
C LEU A 299 -9.54 1.45 -12.19
N TRP A 300 -9.90 2.26 -11.18
CA TRP A 300 -10.57 1.81 -9.96
C TRP A 300 -11.97 1.26 -10.23
N TRP A 301 -12.75 1.90 -11.10
CA TRP A 301 -14.09 1.42 -11.43
C TRP A 301 -14.04 0.11 -12.21
N LEU A 302 -13.13 -0.02 -13.18
CA LEU A 302 -12.91 -1.29 -13.87
C LEU A 302 -12.42 -2.37 -12.89
N ALA A 303 -11.52 -2.01 -11.97
CA ALA A 303 -11.01 -2.94 -10.97
C ALA A 303 -12.06 -3.40 -9.97
N THR A 304 -13.02 -2.55 -9.63
CA THR A 304 -14.17 -2.88 -8.78
C THR A 304 -15.04 -3.95 -9.45
N ILE A 305 -15.33 -3.78 -10.74
CA ILE A 305 -16.07 -4.78 -11.53
C ILE A 305 -15.25 -6.09 -11.62
N ALA A 306 -13.94 -5.98 -11.90
CA ALA A 306 -13.06 -7.13 -11.97
C ALA A 306 -12.97 -7.90 -10.65
N LEU A 307 -12.95 -7.19 -9.52
CA LEU A 307 -12.97 -7.79 -8.19
C LEU A 307 -14.23 -8.65 -7.98
N ALA A 308 -15.41 -8.13 -8.33
CA ALA A 308 -16.66 -8.90 -8.23
C ALA A 308 -16.60 -10.19 -9.06
N ILE A 309 -16.04 -10.12 -10.27
CA ILE A 309 -15.82 -11.29 -11.13
C ILE A 309 -14.86 -12.28 -10.47
N VAL A 310 -13.72 -11.81 -9.95
CA VAL A 310 -12.72 -12.66 -9.27
C VAL A 310 -13.31 -13.34 -8.04
N ILE A 311 -14.12 -12.64 -7.23
CA ILE A 311 -14.83 -13.23 -6.10
C ILE A 311 -15.75 -14.36 -6.59
N GLY A 312 -16.49 -14.16 -7.67
CA GLY A 312 -17.33 -15.20 -8.28
C GLY A 312 -16.54 -16.43 -8.72
N PHE A 313 -15.39 -16.24 -9.40
CA PHE A 313 -14.49 -17.35 -9.78
C PHE A 313 -13.87 -18.03 -8.57
N TRP A 314 -13.53 -17.27 -7.52
CA TRP A 314 -13.00 -17.81 -6.28
C TRP A 314 -14.04 -18.69 -5.57
N ILE A 315 -15.28 -18.20 -5.38
CA ILE A 315 -16.39 -18.99 -4.81
C ILE A 315 -16.62 -20.27 -5.63
N ARG A 316 -16.68 -20.14 -6.96
CA ARG A 316 -16.78 -21.29 -7.86
C ARG A 316 -15.64 -22.29 -7.64
N SER A 317 -14.40 -21.81 -7.47
CA SER A 317 -13.24 -22.67 -7.24
C SER A 317 -13.37 -23.46 -5.92
N LEU A 318 -13.90 -22.84 -4.86
CA LEU A 318 -14.18 -23.49 -3.59
C LEU A 318 -15.28 -24.56 -3.73
N VAL A 319 -16.40 -24.22 -4.37
CA VAL A 319 -17.54 -25.14 -4.58
C VAL A 319 -17.12 -26.36 -5.40
N LEU A 320 -16.36 -26.14 -6.48
CA LEU A 320 -15.87 -27.21 -7.35
C LEU A 320 -14.62 -27.91 -6.81
N ARG A 321 -14.12 -27.52 -5.63
CA ARG A 321 -12.87 -28.02 -5.02
C ARG A 321 -11.66 -27.93 -5.95
N GLN A 322 -11.63 -26.92 -6.82
CA GLN A 322 -10.53 -26.63 -7.72
C GLN A 322 -9.64 -25.54 -7.12
N ARG A 323 -8.32 -25.69 -7.25
CA ARG A 323 -7.38 -24.69 -6.73
C ARG A 323 -7.14 -23.60 -7.77
N ASP A 324 -7.62 -22.38 -7.48
CA ASP A 324 -7.19 -21.16 -8.18
C ASP A 324 -6.33 -20.29 -7.23
N PRO A 325 -4.99 -20.42 -7.27
CA PRO A 325 -4.12 -19.67 -6.39
C PRO A 325 -4.13 -18.17 -6.68
N ALA A 326 -4.41 -17.75 -7.92
CA ALA A 326 -4.44 -16.35 -8.31
C ALA A 326 -5.70 -15.66 -7.76
N ALA A 327 -6.88 -16.27 -7.98
CA ALA A 327 -8.11 -15.74 -7.39
C ALA A 327 -8.04 -15.74 -5.84
N SER A 328 -7.45 -16.80 -5.25
CA SER A 328 -7.29 -16.88 -3.79
C SER A 328 -6.40 -15.78 -3.24
N ILE A 329 -5.23 -15.50 -3.83
CA ILE A 329 -4.34 -14.47 -3.29
C ILE A 329 -4.94 -13.06 -3.43
N ILE A 330 -5.68 -12.81 -4.52
CA ILE A 330 -6.39 -11.55 -4.74
C ILE A 330 -7.47 -11.35 -3.67
N VAL A 331 -8.37 -12.32 -3.50
CA VAL A 331 -9.46 -12.23 -2.51
C VAL A 331 -8.91 -12.12 -1.09
N VAL A 332 -7.85 -12.86 -0.77
CA VAL A 332 -7.24 -12.82 0.57
C VAL A 332 -6.54 -11.49 0.82
N GLY A 333 -5.82 -10.93 -0.16
CA GLY A 333 -5.21 -9.61 -0.02
C GLY A 333 -6.25 -8.51 0.15
N MET A 334 -7.34 -8.57 -0.62
CA MET A 334 -8.48 -7.68 -0.45
C MET A 334 -9.14 -7.86 0.92
N ALA A 335 -9.37 -9.09 1.36
CA ALA A 335 -9.96 -9.36 2.66
C ALA A 335 -9.07 -8.84 3.80
N ALA A 336 -7.75 -9.04 3.73
CA ALA A 336 -6.82 -8.55 4.75
C ALA A 336 -6.76 -7.02 4.81
N GLY A 337 -6.72 -6.35 3.65
CA GLY A 337 -6.53 -4.91 3.59
C GLY A 337 -7.82 -4.10 3.68
N TYR A 338 -8.98 -4.67 3.31
CA TYR A 338 -10.23 -3.92 3.17
C TYR A 338 -11.33 -4.33 4.18
N LEU A 339 -11.53 -5.63 4.41
CA LEU A 339 -12.63 -6.12 5.26
C LEU A 339 -12.60 -5.59 6.71
N PRO A 340 -11.45 -5.43 7.38
CA PRO A 340 -11.39 -4.93 8.76
C PRO A 340 -12.04 -3.57 8.96
N TRP A 341 -11.97 -2.69 7.95
CA TRP A 341 -12.49 -1.33 8.06
C TRP A 341 -14.02 -1.28 8.17
N PHE A 342 -14.73 -2.28 7.66
CA PHE A 342 -16.19 -2.39 7.83
C PHE A 342 -16.59 -2.65 9.28
N PHE A 343 -15.71 -3.23 10.09
CA PHE A 343 -15.93 -3.42 11.53
C PHE A 343 -15.52 -2.20 12.36
N MET A 344 -14.87 -1.20 11.74
CA MET A 344 -14.33 0.00 12.40
C MET A 344 -14.98 1.30 11.89
N GLN A 345 -16.22 1.23 11.38
CA GLN A 345 -16.93 2.39 10.82
C GLN A 345 -17.22 3.52 11.82
N HIS A 346 -17.18 3.23 13.12
CA HIS A 346 -17.35 4.23 14.18
C HIS A 346 -16.14 5.15 14.33
N ARG A 347 -14.98 4.76 13.77
CA ARG A 347 -13.74 5.52 13.83
C ARG A 347 -13.60 6.45 12.64
N THR A 348 -12.79 7.49 12.83
CA THR A 348 -12.33 8.35 11.74
C THR A 348 -11.36 7.57 10.86
N VAL A 349 -11.80 7.29 9.63
CA VAL A 349 -11.03 6.52 8.64
C VAL A 349 -11.06 7.25 7.30
N PHE A 350 -10.05 6.98 6.47
CA PHE A 350 -9.79 7.73 5.24
C PHE A 350 -9.64 6.80 4.05
N SER A 351 -9.98 7.29 2.85
CA SER A 351 -9.91 6.47 1.64
C SER A 351 -8.49 6.08 1.29
N PHE A 352 -7.49 6.90 1.61
CA PHE A 352 -6.09 6.63 1.25
C PHE A 352 -5.52 5.34 1.87
N TYR A 353 -6.16 4.78 2.91
CA TYR A 353 -5.83 3.46 3.47
C TYR A 353 -5.94 2.34 2.43
N SER A 354 -6.62 2.58 1.30
CA SER A 354 -6.74 1.60 0.22
C SER A 354 -5.45 1.33 -0.54
N ILE A 355 -4.40 2.16 -0.41
CA ILE A 355 -3.07 1.89 -1.01
C ILE A 355 -2.54 0.50 -0.66
N VAL A 356 -2.90 -0.02 0.52
CA VAL A 356 -2.46 -1.32 1.02
C VAL A 356 -3.08 -2.49 0.24
N PHE A 357 -4.32 -2.33 -0.23
CA PHE A 357 -5.00 -3.39 -0.99
C PHE A 357 -5.10 -3.10 -2.50
N GLU A 358 -4.80 -1.88 -2.94
CA GLU A 358 -4.79 -1.47 -4.35
C GLU A 358 -4.04 -2.46 -5.26
N PRO A 359 -2.86 -3.00 -4.90
CA PRO A 359 -2.19 -3.95 -5.79
C PRO A 359 -3.01 -5.21 -6.07
N PHE A 360 -3.86 -5.64 -5.13
CA PHE A 360 -4.75 -6.79 -5.32
C PHE A 360 -5.95 -6.43 -6.21
N LEU A 361 -6.43 -5.19 -6.18
CA LEU A 361 -7.39 -4.68 -7.18
C LEU A 361 -6.81 -4.70 -8.59
N ILE A 362 -5.57 -4.24 -8.76
CA ILE A 362 -4.87 -4.29 -10.05
C ILE A 362 -4.71 -5.75 -10.51
N LEU A 363 -4.33 -6.66 -9.62
CA LEU A 363 -4.25 -8.08 -9.94
C LEU A 363 -5.61 -8.68 -10.32
N ALA A 364 -6.73 -8.17 -9.79
CA ALA A 364 -8.07 -8.57 -10.23
C ALA A 364 -8.32 -8.21 -11.69
N LEU A 365 -7.93 -7.00 -12.14
CA LEU A 365 -7.99 -6.62 -13.55
C LEU A 365 -7.13 -7.53 -14.42
N VAL A 366 -5.90 -7.80 -13.98
CA VAL A 366 -4.96 -8.67 -14.73
C VAL A 366 -5.51 -10.10 -14.82
N TYR A 367 -6.16 -10.60 -13.77
CA TYR A 367 -6.85 -11.90 -13.79
C TYR A 367 -7.99 -11.92 -14.81
N CYS A 368 -8.83 -10.88 -14.87
CA CYS A 368 -9.89 -10.77 -15.88
C CYS A 368 -9.31 -10.66 -17.31
N ALA A 369 -8.23 -9.89 -17.49
CA ALA A 369 -7.52 -9.81 -18.77
C ALA A 369 -6.98 -11.19 -19.21
N LYS A 370 -6.43 -11.97 -18.27
CA LYS A 370 -6.01 -13.36 -18.50
C LYS A 370 -7.18 -14.23 -18.98
N LEU A 371 -8.32 -14.20 -18.29
CA LEU A 371 -9.50 -14.97 -18.69
C LEU A 371 -10.02 -14.57 -20.07
N PHE A 372 -10.06 -13.27 -20.36
CA PHE A 372 -10.48 -12.73 -21.65
C PHE A 372 -9.57 -13.22 -22.78
N LEU A 373 -8.24 -13.04 -22.63
CA LEU A 373 -7.25 -13.48 -23.61
C LEU A 373 -7.30 -14.99 -23.85
N GLN A 374 -7.42 -15.80 -22.78
CA GLN A 374 -7.54 -17.26 -22.91
C GLN A 374 -8.80 -17.66 -23.66
N THR A 375 -9.92 -16.99 -23.41
CA THR A 375 -11.19 -17.28 -24.08
C THR A 375 -11.13 -16.93 -25.57
N GLN A 376 -10.55 -15.78 -25.93
CA GLN A 376 -10.41 -15.38 -27.34
C GLN A 376 -9.34 -16.21 -28.07
N GLY A 377 -8.27 -16.62 -27.38
CA GLY A 377 -7.24 -17.52 -27.93
C GLY A 377 -7.81 -18.85 -28.41
N LYS A 378 -8.80 -19.40 -27.70
CA LYS A 378 -9.51 -20.63 -28.12
C LYS A 378 -10.33 -20.45 -29.40
N LYS A 379 -10.74 -19.21 -29.73
CA LYS A 379 -11.50 -18.91 -30.95
C LYS A 379 -10.61 -18.74 -32.19
N GLY A 380 -9.31 -18.53 -32.00
CA GLY A 380 -8.32 -18.42 -33.07
C GLY A 380 -7.40 -17.20 -32.95
N GLY A 381 -6.34 -17.15 -33.77
CA GLY A 381 -5.30 -16.13 -33.69
C GLY A 381 -5.78 -14.69 -33.92
N ARG A 382 -6.73 -14.48 -34.85
CA ARG A 382 -7.32 -13.14 -35.09
C ARG A 382 -8.10 -12.63 -33.88
N ALA A 383 -8.89 -13.49 -33.24
CA ALA A 383 -9.64 -13.13 -32.04
C ALA A 383 -8.71 -12.79 -30.87
N TYR A 384 -7.60 -13.54 -30.72
CA TYR A 384 -6.56 -13.23 -29.74
C TYR A 384 -5.92 -11.87 -29.99
N LEU A 385 -5.57 -11.55 -31.25
CA LEU A 385 -5.00 -10.25 -31.61
C LEU A 385 -5.97 -9.10 -31.29
N TYR A 386 -7.25 -9.23 -31.66
CA TYR A 386 -8.25 -8.22 -31.30
C TYR A 386 -8.40 -8.06 -29.80
N ALA A 387 -8.33 -9.15 -29.03
CA ALA A 387 -8.33 -9.08 -27.58
C ALA A 387 -7.14 -8.30 -27.01
N GLN A 388 -5.93 -8.49 -27.58
CA GLN A 388 -4.75 -7.72 -27.21
C GLN A 388 -4.92 -6.24 -27.55
N MET A 389 -5.48 -5.91 -28.72
CA MET A 389 -5.78 -4.53 -29.11
C MET A 389 -6.78 -3.90 -28.16
N THR A 390 -7.86 -4.60 -27.80
CA THR A 390 -8.85 -4.13 -26.82
C THR A 390 -8.19 -3.82 -25.47
N LEU A 391 -7.34 -4.72 -24.95
CA LEU A 391 -6.61 -4.45 -23.71
C LEU A 391 -5.67 -3.25 -23.84
N GLY A 392 -4.98 -3.11 -24.97
CA GLY A 392 -4.16 -1.93 -25.27
C GLY A 392 -4.97 -0.64 -25.25
N THR A 393 -6.14 -0.62 -25.89
CA THR A 393 -7.06 0.52 -25.87
C THR A 393 -7.52 0.86 -24.45
N VAL A 394 -7.89 -0.14 -23.64
CA VAL A 394 -8.27 0.07 -22.24
C VAL A 394 -7.13 0.73 -21.44
N VAL A 395 -5.89 0.25 -21.61
CA VAL A 395 -4.72 0.85 -20.95
C VAL A 395 -4.48 2.29 -21.42
N ILE A 396 -4.66 2.58 -22.71
CA ILE A 396 -4.55 3.95 -23.24
C ILE A 396 -5.60 4.87 -22.62
N LEU A 397 -6.85 4.42 -22.51
CA LEU A 397 -7.92 5.20 -21.86
C LEU A 397 -7.62 5.46 -20.38
N ILE A 398 -7.10 4.46 -19.66
CA ILE A 398 -6.63 4.63 -18.28
C ILE A 398 -5.48 5.64 -18.22
N ALA A 399 -4.51 5.56 -19.13
CA ALA A 399 -3.41 6.51 -19.19
C ALA A 399 -3.88 7.95 -19.47
N MET A 400 -4.85 8.14 -20.37
CA MET A 400 -5.47 9.44 -20.61
C MET A 400 -6.19 9.97 -19.37
N ASN A 401 -6.91 9.10 -18.65
CA ASN A 401 -7.56 9.46 -17.40
C ASN A 401 -6.54 9.83 -16.30
N PHE A 402 -5.45 9.07 -16.18
CA PHE A 402 -4.33 9.40 -15.29
C PHE A 402 -3.68 10.75 -15.63
N ILE A 403 -3.41 11.01 -16.92
CA ILE A 403 -2.82 12.28 -17.39
C ILE A 403 -3.76 13.45 -17.09
N TYR A 404 -5.07 13.26 -17.27
CA TYR A 404 -6.06 14.27 -16.92
C TYR A 404 -5.95 14.66 -15.45
N PHE A 405 -5.85 13.71 -14.52
CA PHE A 405 -5.70 13.99 -13.09
C PHE A 405 -4.27 14.32 -12.62
N LEU A 406 -3.28 14.25 -13.50
CA LEU A 406 -1.87 14.40 -13.16
C LEU A 406 -1.53 15.72 -12.43
N PRO A 407 -2.14 16.89 -12.75
CA PRO A 407 -1.91 18.11 -11.99
C PRO A 407 -2.20 17.96 -10.49
N LEU A 408 -3.26 17.25 -10.12
CA LEU A 408 -3.64 17.01 -8.72
C LEU A 408 -2.76 15.96 -8.04
N TYR A 409 -2.21 15.02 -8.80
CA TYR A 409 -1.29 14.01 -8.26
C TYR A 409 0.11 14.59 -7.99
N LEU A 410 0.54 15.55 -8.82
CA LEU A 410 1.84 16.21 -8.69
C LEU A 410 1.82 17.44 -7.79
N GLY A 411 0.64 17.98 -7.46
CA GLY A 411 0.51 19.22 -6.71
C GLY A 411 0.88 20.44 -7.54
N LEU A 412 0.47 20.49 -8.82
CA LEU A 412 0.71 21.64 -9.69
C LEU A 412 -0.27 22.76 -9.38
N SER A 413 0.20 24.00 -9.48
CA SER A 413 -0.64 25.20 -9.40
C SER A 413 -1.40 25.38 -10.72
N ILE A 414 -2.73 25.26 -10.68
CA ILE A 414 -3.62 25.35 -11.85
C ILE A 414 -4.73 26.39 -11.61
N PRO A 415 -5.36 26.93 -12.67
CA PRO A 415 -6.54 27.77 -12.51
C PRO A 415 -7.65 27.09 -11.71
N TYR A 416 -8.38 27.83 -10.89
CA TYR A 416 -9.48 27.29 -10.08
C TYR A 416 -10.56 26.62 -10.94
N SER A 417 -10.85 27.17 -12.12
CA SER A 417 -11.79 26.56 -13.08
C SER A 417 -11.37 25.16 -13.50
N ASP A 418 -10.06 24.96 -13.70
CA ASP A 418 -9.51 23.68 -14.09
C ASP A 418 -9.58 22.74 -12.91
N TRP A 419 -9.19 23.18 -11.71
CA TRP A 419 -9.33 22.39 -10.48
C TRP A 419 -10.77 21.89 -10.28
N VAL A 420 -11.78 22.78 -10.41
CA VAL A 420 -13.20 22.39 -10.32
C VAL A 420 -13.58 21.37 -11.39
N ALA A 421 -13.05 21.47 -12.62
CA ALA A 421 -13.35 20.50 -13.67
C ALA A 421 -12.86 19.08 -13.33
N HIS A 422 -11.79 18.95 -12.54
CA HIS A 422 -11.31 17.65 -12.05
C HIS A 422 -12.22 17.08 -10.94
N MET A 423 -13.02 17.90 -10.27
CA MET A 423 -13.94 17.47 -9.20
C MET A 423 -15.22 16.87 -9.78
N TRP A 424 -15.13 15.63 -10.29
CA TRP A 424 -16.25 14.95 -10.93
C TRP A 424 -17.44 14.71 -10.01
N PHE A 425 -17.19 14.54 -8.71
CA PHE A 425 -18.23 14.46 -7.69
C PHE A 425 -18.11 15.63 -6.73
N LYS A 426 -19.26 16.17 -6.27
CA LYS A 426 -19.28 17.21 -5.22
C LYS A 426 -18.61 16.74 -3.93
N SER A 427 -18.66 15.44 -3.65
CA SER A 427 -17.99 14.83 -2.51
C SER A 427 -16.47 14.77 -2.65
N TRP A 428 -15.88 15.27 -3.73
CA TRP A 428 -14.42 15.40 -3.85
C TRP A 428 -13.88 16.74 -3.35
N ILE A 429 -14.78 17.70 -3.08
CA ILE A 429 -14.48 19.04 -2.59
C ILE A 429 -14.47 19.06 -1.05
#